data_AF-A0A382Q139-F1
#
_entry.id   AF-A0A382Q139-F1
#
_cell.length_a   1.000
_cell.length_b   1.000
_cell.length_c   1.000
_cell.angle_alpha   90.00
_cell.angle_beta   90.00
_cell.angle_gamma   90.00
#
_symmetry.space_group_name_H-M   'P 1'
#
loop_
_entity.id
_entity.type
_entity.pdbx_description
1 polymer ?
#
loop_
_entity_poly.entity_id
_entity_poly.type
_entity_poly.pdbx_seq_one_letter_code
_entity_poly.pdbx_strand_id
1 'polypeptide(L)'
;MTNAGAQCYSGSMDKHFISADELLTDSFRLADQIYRSGFRPHFIVGVWRGGAPVGIAVQEYLDYLGVGTDHIAIRTSSYYGIDQQDKEVRVHGLNYIIDHVNADDELLLVDDVFDSGRSVIAILAELKQKARANLPQTI
;
A
#
# COMPACT_ATOMS: atom_id res chain seq x y z
N MET A 1 46.08 0.86 36.55
CA MET A 1 44.85 1.68 36.50
C MET A 1 44.17 1.39 35.18
N THR A 2 42.92 0.96 35.30
CA THR A 2 42.00 0.44 34.29
C THR A 2 41.68 1.44 33.19
N ASN A 3 41.62 0.98 31.95
CA ASN A 3 40.57 1.44 31.05
C ASN A 3 39.97 0.21 30.37
N ALA A 4 38.77 -0.13 30.85
CA ALA A 4 37.92 -1.19 30.36
C ALA A 4 37.47 -0.88 28.93
N GLY A 5 37.36 -1.95 28.14
CA GLY A 5 36.94 -1.89 26.76
C GLY A 5 35.51 -1.34 26.60
N ALA A 6 35.37 -0.39 25.69
CA ALA A 6 34.14 -0.23 24.93
C ALA A 6 34.34 -0.96 23.61
N GLN A 7 33.99 -2.24 23.58
CA GLN A 7 33.94 -3.02 22.36
C GLN A 7 32.70 -2.58 21.59
N CYS A 8 32.87 -1.62 20.68
CA CYS A 8 31.83 -1.24 19.73
C CYS A 8 31.51 -2.47 18.88
N TYR A 9 30.29 -2.99 19.00
CA TYR A 9 29.77 -4.02 18.12
C TYR A 9 29.74 -3.49 16.69
N SER A 10 30.78 -3.77 15.89
CA SER A 10 30.74 -3.64 14.43
C SER A 10 30.14 -4.92 13.84
N GLY A 11 28.89 -5.23 14.20
CA GLY A 11 28.12 -6.19 13.44
C GLY A 11 27.69 -5.50 12.14
N SER A 12 28.35 -5.82 11.03
CA SER A 12 27.79 -5.53 9.70
C SER A 12 26.45 -6.25 9.63
N MET A 13 25.33 -5.53 9.74
CA MET A 13 24.03 -6.11 9.37
C MET A 13 24.10 -6.42 7.88
N ASP A 14 23.98 -7.69 7.53
CA ASP A 14 23.77 -8.11 6.15
C ASP A 14 22.43 -7.54 5.69
N LYS A 15 22.49 -6.42 4.97
CA LYS A 15 21.33 -5.81 4.34
C LYS A 15 20.98 -6.62 3.10
N HIS A 16 19.81 -7.22 3.09
CA HIS A 16 19.26 -7.81 1.89
C HIS A 16 18.59 -6.72 1.06
N PHE A 17 19.16 -6.42 -0.10
CA PHE A 17 18.57 -5.52 -1.09
C PHE A 17 17.98 -6.35 -2.22
N ILE A 18 16.80 -5.96 -2.68
CA ILE A 18 16.18 -6.54 -3.87
C ILE A 18 16.45 -5.64 -5.08
N SER A 19 16.61 -6.28 -6.24
CA SER A 19 16.66 -5.63 -7.54
C SER A 19 15.26 -5.23 -8.03
N ALA A 20 15.20 -4.41 -9.07
CA ALA A 20 13.94 -4.06 -9.72
C ALA A 20 13.23 -5.28 -10.32
N ASP A 21 14.00 -6.23 -10.87
CA ASP A 21 13.47 -7.46 -11.45
C ASP A 21 12.90 -8.40 -10.38
N GLU A 22 13.53 -8.46 -9.21
CA GLU A 22 13.00 -9.20 -8.06
C GLU A 22 11.70 -8.57 -7.56
N LEU A 23 11.65 -7.24 -7.40
CA LEU A 23 10.42 -6.54 -7.01
C LEU A 23 9.28 -6.80 -8.00
N LEU A 24 9.55 -6.74 -9.30
CA LEU A 24 8.56 -7.02 -10.34
C LEU A 24 8.08 -8.49 -10.27
N THR A 25 9.02 -9.43 -10.14
CA THR A 25 8.71 -10.86 -10.04
C THR A 25 7.87 -11.16 -8.80
N ASP A 26 8.21 -10.57 -7.66
CA ASP A 26 7.47 -10.73 -6.41
C ASP A 26 6.09 -10.06 -6.49
N SER A 27 5.95 -8.96 -7.22
CA SER A 27 4.65 -8.32 -7.47
C SER A 27 3.72 -9.23 -8.28
N PHE A 28 4.24 -9.94 -9.29
CA PHE A 28 3.47 -10.96 -10.02
C PHE A 28 3.11 -12.18 -9.15
N ARG A 29 4.02 -12.60 -8.25
CA ARG A 29 3.72 -13.67 -7.28
C ARG A 29 2.63 -13.25 -6.29
N LEU A 30 2.64 -11.99 -5.86
CA LEU A 30 1.58 -11.42 -5.03
C LEU A 30 0.25 -11.42 -5.79
N ALA A 31 0.26 -11.05 -7.07
CA ALA A 31 -0.93 -11.07 -7.91
C ALA A 31 -1.53 -12.49 -8.07
N ASP A 32 -0.69 -13.51 -8.27
CA ASP A 32 -1.13 -14.91 -8.28
C ASP A 32 -1.78 -15.32 -6.96
N GLN A 33 -1.18 -14.94 -5.82
CA GLN A 33 -1.75 -15.22 -4.49
C GLN A 33 -3.11 -14.56 -4.31
N ILE A 34 -3.25 -13.30 -4.72
CA ILE A 34 -4.52 -12.57 -4.71
C ILE A 34 -5.54 -13.31 -5.56
N TYR A 35 -5.22 -13.64 -6.81
CA TYR A 35 -6.14 -14.32 -7.72
C TYR A 35 -6.57 -15.69 -7.19
N ARG A 36 -5.62 -16.50 -6.67
CA ARG A 36 -5.87 -17.84 -6.14
C ARG A 36 -6.65 -17.84 -4.83
N SER A 37 -6.66 -16.72 -4.09
CA SER A 37 -7.53 -16.55 -2.91
C SER A 37 -9.02 -16.49 -3.25
N GLY A 38 -9.36 -16.24 -4.52
CA GLY A 38 -10.73 -16.01 -4.98
C GLY A 38 -11.13 -14.53 -5.01
N PHE A 39 -10.30 -13.62 -4.51
CA PHE A 39 -10.56 -12.18 -4.52
C PHE A 39 -10.55 -11.62 -5.95
N ARG A 40 -11.54 -10.77 -6.29
CA ARG A 40 -11.74 -10.19 -7.63
C ARG A 40 -12.00 -8.70 -7.47
N PRO A 41 -10.96 -7.89 -7.20
CA PRO A 41 -11.14 -6.48 -6.92
C PRO A 41 -11.73 -5.77 -8.14
N HIS A 42 -12.72 -4.92 -7.90
CA HIS A 42 -13.27 -4.00 -8.89
C HIS A 42 -12.37 -2.75 -9.00
N PHE A 43 -11.79 -2.33 -7.86
CA PHE A 43 -10.86 -1.21 -7.79
C PHE A 43 -9.51 -1.64 -7.23
N ILE A 44 -8.43 -1.10 -7.80
CA ILE A 44 -7.08 -1.17 -7.23
C ILE A 44 -6.66 0.26 -6.88
N VAL A 45 -6.16 0.44 -5.66
CA VAL A 45 -5.64 1.73 -5.18
C VAL A 45 -4.18 1.55 -4.84
N GLY A 46 -3.30 2.00 -5.73
CA GLY A 46 -1.85 2.04 -5.51
C GLY A 46 -1.44 3.25 -4.67
N VAL A 47 -0.76 3.03 -3.55
CA VAL A 47 -0.20 4.10 -2.72
C VAL A 47 1.07 4.63 -3.39
N TRP A 48 0.94 5.79 -4.02
CA TRP A 48 2.06 6.48 -4.64
C TRP A 48 3.02 7.01 -3.55
N ARG A 49 4.34 6.83 -3.66
CA ARG A 49 5.02 6.47 -4.91
C ARG A 49 5.30 4.99 -5.15
N GLY A 50 5.85 4.31 -4.15
CA GLY A 50 6.42 2.99 -4.35
C GLY A 50 5.38 1.91 -4.65
N GLY A 51 4.16 2.02 -4.15
CA GLY A 51 3.07 1.09 -4.43
C GLY A 51 2.58 1.08 -5.88
N ALA A 52 2.90 2.10 -6.68
CA ALA A 52 2.43 2.18 -8.07
C ALA A 52 3.02 1.06 -8.97
N PRO A 53 4.34 0.80 -9.00
CA PRO A 53 4.91 -0.37 -9.69
C PRO A 53 4.25 -1.71 -9.31
N VAL A 54 4.01 -1.93 -8.02
CA VAL A 54 3.37 -3.17 -7.52
C VAL A 54 1.92 -3.24 -8.00
N GLY A 55 1.17 -2.15 -7.87
CA GLY A 55 -0.22 -2.06 -8.32
C GLY A 55 -0.36 -2.30 -9.83
N ILE A 56 0.55 -1.77 -10.65
CA ILE A 56 0.56 -2.00 -12.10
C ILE A 56 0.77 -3.49 -12.41
N ALA A 57 1.77 -4.13 -11.78
CA ALA A 57 2.02 -5.56 -12.03
C ALA A 57 0.82 -6.43 -11.62
N VAL A 58 0.18 -6.11 -10.49
CA VAL A 58 -1.04 -6.80 -10.04
C VAL A 58 -2.19 -6.58 -11.02
N GLN A 59 -2.42 -5.35 -11.47
CA GLN A 59 -3.45 -5.03 -12.46
C GLN A 59 -3.23 -5.84 -13.76
N GLU A 60 -2.03 -5.79 -14.33
CA GLU A 60 -1.70 -6.48 -15.59
C GLU A 60 -1.89 -8.00 -15.47
N TYR A 61 -1.52 -8.58 -14.33
CA TYR A 61 -1.72 -10.01 -14.08
C TYR A 61 -3.20 -10.38 -14.00
N LEU A 62 -4.00 -9.59 -13.29
CA LEU A 62 -5.43 -9.82 -13.13
C LEU A 62 -6.16 -9.65 -14.47
N ASP A 63 -5.81 -8.61 -15.24
CA ASP A 63 -6.38 -8.36 -16.57
C ASP A 63 -6.06 -9.51 -17.54
N TYR A 64 -4.82 -10.02 -17.52
CA TYR A 64 -4.43 -11.21 -18.30
C TYR A 64 -5.31 -12.44 -18.00
N LEU A 65 -5.80 -12.57 -16.76
CA LEU A 65 -6.70 -13.65 -16.34
C LEU A 65 -8.20 -13.32 -16.53
N GLY A 66 -8.51 -12.18 -17.15
CA GLY A 66 -9.89 -11.74 -17.42
C GLY A 66 -10.59 -11.06 -16.25
N VAL A 67 -9.82 -10.58 -15.27
CA VAL A 67 -10.33 -9.80 -14.12
C VAL A 67 -10.05 -8.33 -14.39
N GLY A 68 -11.03 -7.65 -14.99
CA GLY A 68 -10.95 -6.21 -15.23
C GLY A 68 -11.01 -5.44 -13.92
N THR A 69 -10.12 -4.46 -13.75
CA THR A 69 -10.04 -3.62 -12.55
C THR A 69 -9.85 -2.16 -12.93
N ASP A 70 -10.41 -1.26 -12.14
CA ASP A 70 -10.15 0.17 -12.25
C ASP A 70 -9.02 0.56 -11.29
N HIS A 71 -7.86 0.90 -11.85
CA HIS A 71 -6.66 1.17 -11.07
C HIS A 71 -6.37 2.66 -10.99
N ILE A 72 -6.30 3.16 -9.75
CA ILE A 72 -5.92 4.54 -9.46
C ILE A 72 -4.74 4.62 -8.49
N ALA A 73 -3.97 5.69 -8.60
CA ALA A 73 -2.91 6.00 -7.66
C ALA A 73 -3.31 7.15 -6.73
N ILE A 74 -3.10 6.97 -5.43
CA ILE A 74 -3.31 8.01 -4.42
C ILE A 74 -1.99 8.40 -3.79
N ARG A 75 -1.88 9.63 -3.27
CA ARG A 75 -0.68 10.07 -2.56
C ARG A 75 -0.98 10.22 -1.08
N THR A 76 -0.10 9.68 -0.23
CA THR A 76 -0.08 10.02 1.20
C THR A 76 1.02 11.03 1.50
N SER A 77 0.75 11.95 2.43
CA SER A 77 1.74 12.91 2.91
C SER A 77 1.67 12.98 4.44
N SER A 78 2.82 12.87 5.10
CA SER A 78 2.93 13.07 6.54
C SER A 78 3.15 14.54 6.86
N TYR A 79 2.33 15.10 7.75
CA TYR A 79 2.55 16.41 8.35
C TYR A 79 3.16 16.23 9.75
N TYR A 80 4.21 17.01 10.05
CA TYR A 80 4.72 17.16 11.40
C TYR A 80 4.28 18.53 11.89
N GLY A 81 3.42 18.57 12.91
CA GLY A 81 3.18 19.82 13.63
C GLY A 81 4.48 20.26 14.30
N ILE A 82 4.82 21.55 14.21
CA ILE A 82 5.83 22.14 15.10
C ILE A 82 5.23 21.97 16.51
N ASP A 83 5.88 21.18 17.37
CA ASP A 83 5.46 20.79 18.74
C ASP A 83 4.43 19.65 18.92
N GLN A 84 4.15 18.79 17.93
CA GLN A 84 3.35 17.56 18.18
C GLN A 84 4.08 16.28 17.75
N GLN A 85 4.08 15.28 18.64
CA GLN A 85 4.61 13.94 18.37
C GLN A 85 3.74 13.13 17.38
N ASP A 86 2.49 13.55 17.17
CA ASP A 86 1.57 12.83 16.30
C ASP A 86 1.70 13.26 14.84
N LYS A 87 2.08 12.28 14.02
CA LYS A 87 2.29 12.40 12.58
C LYS A 87 0.96 12.23 11.88
N GLU A 88 0.29 13.33 11.52
CA GLU A 88 -0.98 13.28 10.80
C GLU A 88 -0.71 12.92 9.32
N VAL A 89 -1.35 11.86 8.83
CA VAL A 89 -1.25 11.44 7.42
C VAL A 89 -2.46 11.98 6.66
N ARG A 90 -2.19 12.74 5.59
CA ARG A 90 -3.22 13.21 4.65
C ARG A 90 -3.20 12.38 3.38
N VAL A 91 -4.38 12.06 2.86
CA VAL A 91 -4.54 11.33 1.60
C VAL A 91 -5.03 12.27 0.50
N HIS A 92 -4.50 12.09 -0.70
CA HIS A 92 -4.81 12.90 -1.87
C HIS A 92 -5.17 11.96 -3.03
N GLY A 93 -6.15 12.34 -3.85
CA GLY A 93 -6.53 11.59 -5.06
C GLY A 93 -7.63 10.54 -4.85
N LEU A 94 -8.20 10.43 -3.65
CA LEU A 94 -9.27 9.47 -3.34
C LEU A 94 -10.64 9.79 -3.98
N ASN A 95 -10.83 11.01 -4.49
CA ASN A 95 -12.15 11.48 -4.94
C ASN A 95 -12.75 10.59 -6.04
N TYR A 96 -11.94 10.11 -6.99
CA TYR A 96 -12.44 9.25 -8.05
C TYR A 96 -13.07 7.98 -7.49
N ILE A 97 -12.40 7.29 -6.55
CA ILE A 97 -12.98 6.11 -5.88
C ILE A 97 -14.28 6.46 -5.18
N ILE A 98 -14.29 7.56 -4.41
CA ILE A 98 -15.46 7.98 -3.64
C ILE A 98 -16.68 8.21 -4.54
N ASP A 99 -16.45 8.71 -5.76
CA ASP A 99 -17.51 9.04 -6.70
C ASP A 99 -18.03 7.82 -7.49
N HIS A 100 -17.28 6.71 -7.55
CA HIS A 100 -17.58 5.57 -8.43
C HIS A 100 -17.81 4.24 -7.70
N VAL A 101 -17.36 4.11 -6.46
CA VAL A 101 -17.44 2.87 -5.70
C VAL A 101 -18.83 2.64 -5.11
N ASN A 102 -19.23 1.37 -5.03
CA ASN A 102 -20.44 0.87 -4.41
C ASN A 102 -20.11 -0.10 -3.27
N ALA A 103 -21.10 -0.39 -2.41
CA ALA A 103 -20.90 -1.24 -1.24
C ALA A 103 -20.56 -2.70 -1.58
N ASP A 104 -21.04 -3.18 -2.72
CA ASP A 104 -20.84 -4.52 -3.27
C ASP A 104 -19.57 -4.64 -4.12
N ASP A 105 -18.90 -3.53 -4.42
CA ASP A 105 -17.58 -3.56 -5.05
C ASP A 105 -16.53 -4.10 -4.06
N GLU A 106 -15.49 -4.72 -4.62
CA GLU A 106 -14.30 -5.16 -3.90
C GLU A 106 -13.14 -4.20 -4.20
N LEU A 107 -12.39 -3.75 -3.19
CA LEU A 107 -11.31 -2.78 -3.36
C LEU A 107 -9.99 -3.34 -2.85
N LEU A 108 -8.93 -3.30 -3.66
CA LEU A 108 -7.59 -3.71 -3.26
C LEU A 108 -6.71 -2.49 -2.97
N LEU A 109 -6.23 -2.35 -1.74
CA LEU A 109 -5.16 -1.39 -1.41
C LEU A 109 -3.78 -2.03 -1.66
N VAL A 110 -2.92 -1.36 -2.43
CA VAL A 110 -1.56 -1.84 -2.74
C VAL A 110 -0.52 -0.81 -2.32
N ASP A 111 0.45 -1.21 -1.51
CA ASP A 111 1.61 -0.41 -1.10
C ASP A 111 2.89 -1.24 -1.30
N ASP A 112 4.05 -0.60 -1.49
CA ASP A 112 5.32 -1.32 -1.67
C ASP A 112 5.93 -1.79 -0.35
N VAL A 113 5.67 -1.05 0.74
CA VAL A 113 6.21 -1.37 2.06
C VAL A 113 5.14 -1.20 3.13
N PHE A 114 4.95 -2.24 3.93
CA PHE A 114 4.18 -2.15 5.17
C PHE A 114 5.12 -1.86 6.35
N ASP A 115 5.09 -0.62 6.83
CA ASP A 115 5.82 -0.18 8.03
C ASP A 115 4.85 -0.01 9.22
N SER A 116 4.62 1.21 9.72
CA SER A 116 3.75 1.48 10.86
C SER A 116 2.24 1.32 10.60
N GLY A 117 1.83 1.02 9.36
CA GLY A 117 0.42 0.92 8.96
C GLY A 117 -0.36 2.24 8.93
N ARG A 118 0.24 3.37 9.31
CA ARG A 118 -0.42 4.69 9.41
C ARG A 118 -1.04 5.17 8.10
N SER A 119 -0.38 4.89 6.96
CA SER A 119 -0.91 5.22 5.63
C SER A 119 -2.22 4.50 5.36
N VAL A 120 -2.25 3.18 5.55
CA VAL A 120 -3.45 2.35 5.35
C VAL A 120 -4.58 2.80 6.28
N ILE A 121 -4.29 3.05 7.55
CA ILE A 121 -5.29 3.54 8.52
C ILE A 121 -5.91 4.86 8.06
N ALA A 122 -5.10 5.82 7.59
CA ALA A 122 -5.59 7.11 7.11
C ALA A 122 -6.46 6.96 5.85
N ILE A 123 -6.05 6.09 4.91
CA ILE A 123 -6.82 5.78 3.70
C ILE A 123 -8.18 5.18 4.05
N LEU A 124 -8.20 4.16 4.91
CA LEU A 124 -9.44 3.52 5.35
C LEU A 124 -10.36 4.50 6.10
N ALA A 125 -9.80 5.36 6.95
CA ALA A 125 -10.56 6.37 7.66
C ALA A 125 -11.21 7.37 6.69
N GLU A 126 -10.46 7.84 5.69
CA GLU A 126 -10.97 8.80 4.69
C GLU A 126 -12.02 8.17 3.77
N LEU A 127 -11.81 6.93 3.32
CA LEU A 127 -12.80 6.14 2.57
C LEU A 127 -14.09 5.99 3.37
N LYS A 128 -14.00 5.55 4.62
CA LYS A 128 -15.17 5.35 5.50
C LYS A 128 -15.93 6.66 5.74
N GLN A 129 -15.23 7.77 5.91
CA GLN A 129 -15.85 9.08 6.13
C GLN A 129 -16.60 9.57 4.88
N LYS A 130 -16.01 9.39 3.70
CA LYS A 130 -16.51 10.01 2.46
C LYS A 130 -17.45 9.11 1.66
N ALA A 131 -17.14 7.82 1.49
CA ALA A 131 -17.99 6.87 0.76
C ALA A 131 -19.26 6.48 1.54
N ARG A 132 -19.22 6.54 2.88
CA ARG A 132 -20.36 6.26 3.77
C ARG A 132 -21.03 4.92 3.46
N ALA A 133 -22.28 4.92 3.02
CA ALA A 133 -23.05 3.72 2.70
C ALA A 133 -22.52 2.96 1.48
N ASN A 134 -21.72 3.63 0.62
CA ASN A 134 -21.11 3.04 -0.56
C ASN A 134 -19.73 2.46 -0.30
N LEU A 135 -19.22 2.48 0.95
CA LEU A 135 -17.93 1.88 1.26
C LEU A 135 -17.98 0.37 0.93
N PRO A 136 -17.03 -0.15 0.11
CA PRO A 136 -16.83 -1.57 -0.08
C PRO A 136 -16.83 -2.35 1.24
N GLN A 137 -17.58 -3.44 1.28
CA GLN A 137 -17.55 -4.33 2.45
C GLN A 137 -16.27 -5.16 2.51
N THR A 138 -15.62 -5.36 1.35
CA THR A 138 -14.35 -6.08 1.23
C THR A 138 -13.26 -5.13 0.74
N ILE A 139 -12.26 -4.90 1.60
CA ILE A 139 -11.05 -4.12 1.32
C ILE A 139 -9.83 -4.93 1.75
#